data_AF-A0A4P5T722-F1
#
_entry.id   AF-A0A4P5T722-F1
#
_cell.length_a   1.000
_cell.length_b   1.000
_cell.length_c   1.000
_cell.angle_alpha   90.00
_cell.angle_beta   90.00
_cell.angle_gamma   90.00
#
_symmetry.space_group_name_H-M   'P 1'
#
loop_
_entity.id
_entity.type
_entity.pdbx_description
1 polymer ?
#
loop_
_entity_poly.entity_id
_entity_poly.type
_entity_poly.pdbx_seq_one_letter_code
_entity_poly.pdbx_strand_id
1 'polypeptide(L)'
;MNVHIIRDEHCPLAVYQNVFDKLSKSIGIINFIKSKDDALIQDDTDDMFDGKEGEEPLNKYHFLSFSQLYDICEKYRLKYNIDTNDHVFLLSGANNYQNWFSNMDHERNNYFVQVTEWELFFGAEIEVSFILCYQVMAWLLKRKLFSSEAEVMDAVHTKARGCMMDFCQNKRDITLKIRTADLCPDCLNIIKSKDVPLNFLNQVFSLWEEIRKNIIFRERAEFLNRTGRMIINPPKKTLFFPDYGDIVVRLQPKEMAFYQLFISEPNGINMNSLIDHAMTLKDFYFKITGNDDIAATSNIYDIHDNVASQLLSNINKKLVGNLGGTLASCYIIERTYNEPHKIRINREYVTLLP
;
A
#
# COMPACT_ATOMS: atom_id res chain seq x y z
N MET A 1 7.53 -13.15 -18.49
CA MET A 1 8.48 -12.09 -18.06
C MET A 1 8.39 -11.99 -16.56
N ASN A 2 9.47 -12.27 -15.82
CA ASN A 2 9.42 -12.25 -14.36
C ASN A 2 9.82 -10.88 -13.82
N VAL A 3 9.07 -10.42 -12.81
CA VAL A 3 9.29 -9.13 -12.16
C VAL A 3 9.26 -9.35 -10.65
N HIS A 4 10.41 -9.26 -10.00
CA HIS A 4 10.54 -9.35 -8.56
C HIS A 4 10.24 -7.99 -7.94
N ILE A 5 9.31 -7.95 -6.99
CA ILE A 5 9.01 -6.75 -6.21
C ILE A 5 9.62 -6.95 -4.82
N ILE A 6 10.58 -6.10 -4.47
CA ILE A 6 11.27 -6.08 -3.18
C ILE A 6 11.04 -4.74 -2.48
N ARG A 7 11.36 -4.67 -1.19
CA ARG A 7 11.29 -3.44 -0.41
C ARG A 7 12.54 -3.28 0.46
N ASP A 8 12.84 -2.05 0.84
CA ASP A 8 13.78 -1.78 1.93
C ASP A 8 13.06 -1.71 3.28
N GLU A 9 13.85 -1.57 4.35
CA GLU A 9 13.37 -1.43 5.73
C GLU A 9 12.51 -0.18 5.96
N HIS A 10 12.64 0.84 5.11
CA HIS A 10 11.91 2.10 5.22
C HIS A 10 10.57 2.08 4.46
N CYS A 11 10.33 1.10 3.60
CA CYS A 11 9.06 0.91 2.91
C CYS A 11 8.08 0.12 3.80
N PRO A 12 6.93 0.68 4.19
CA PRO A 12 5.98 -0.02 5.06
C PRO A 12 5.48 -1.33 4.46
N LEU A 13 5.48 -2.42 5.24
CA LEU A 13 5.07 -3.75 4.78
C LEU A 13 3.64 -3.76 4.19
N ALA A 14 2.72 -2.99 4.76
CA ALA A 14 1.35 -2.88 4.25
C ALA A 14 1.30 -2.28 2.83
N VAL A 15 2.11 -1.23 2.56
CA VAL A 15 2.21 -0.61 1.23
C VAL A 15 2.77 -1.62 0.23
N TYR A 16 3.85 -2.31 0.60
CA TYR A 16 4.45 -3.36 -0.21
C TYR A 16 3.45 -4.46 -0.59
N GLN A 17 2.72 -4.99 0.39
CA GLN A 17 1.71 -6.02 0.18
C GLN A 17 0.59 -5.54 -0.75
N ASN A 18 0.11 -4.31 -0.57
CA ASN A 18 -0.91 -3.73 -1.43
C ASN A 18 -0.46 -3.56 -2.89
N VAL A 19 0.79 -3.12 -3.10
CA VAL A 19 1.38 -3.04 -4.45
C VAL A 19 1.42 -4.43 -5.07
N PHE A 20 1.94 -5.41 -4.34
CA PHE A 20 2.07 -6.77 -4.85
C PHE A 20 0.71 -7.40 -5.18
N ASP A 21 -0.28 -7.26 -4.29
CA ASP A 21 -1.63 -7.79 -4.50
C ASP A 21 -2.30 -7.18 -5.74
N LYS A 22 -2.14 -5.87 -5.97
CA LYS A 22 -2.69 -5.20 -7.15
C LYS A 22 -1.99 -5.65 -8.43
N LEU A 23 -0.66 -5.70 -8.43
CA LEU A 23 0.12 -6.15 -9.59
C LEU A 23 -0.20 -7.61 -9.93
N SER A 24 -0.26 -8.49 -8.94
CA SER A 24 -0.50 -9.93 -9.12
C SER A 24 -1.92 -10.29 -9.58
N LYS A 25 -2.91 -9.41 -9.35
CA LYS A 25 -4.27 -9.55 -9.93
C LYS A 25 -4.30 -9.30 -11.44
N SER A 26 -3.32 -8.58 -12.00
CA SER A 26 -3.29 -8.28 -13.42
C SER A 26 -3.04 -9.55 -14.24
N ILE A 27 -3.97 -9.88 -15.13
CA ILE A 27 -3.87 -11.07 -15.97
C ILE A 27 -3.00 -10.74 -17.19
N GLY A 28 -1.95 -11.52 -17.40
CA GLY A 28 -1.10 -11.40 -18.59
C GLY A 28 0.22 -12.14 -18.49
N ILE A 29 1.21 -11.72 -19.28
CA ILE A 29 2.52 -12.39 -19.40
C ILE A 29 3.57 -11.92 -18.40
N ILE A 30 3.30 -10.83 -17.69
CA ILE A 30 4.14 -10.33 -16.62
C ILE A 30 3.79 -11.11 -15.36
N ASN A 31 4.76 -11.86 -14.87
CA ASN A 31 4.66 -12.67 -13.67
C ASN A 31 5.33 -11.92 -12.51
N PHE A 32 4.53 -11.41 -11.59
CA PHE A 32 5.03 -10.69 -10.41
C PHE A 32 5.40 -11.66 -9.30
N ILE A 33 6.62 -11.56 -8.81
CA ILE A 33 7.20 -12.45 -7.81
C ILE A 33 7.44 -11.66 -6.52
N LYS A 34 6.90 -12.17 -5.41
CA LYS A 34 7.08 -11.57 -4.09
C LYS A 34 8.51 -11.81 -3.59
N SER A 35 9.05 -10.84 -2.88
CA SER A 35 10.32 -10.93 -2.16
C SER A 35 10.34 -12.17 -1.28
N LYS A 36 11.43 -12.94 -1.38
CA LYS A 36 11.68 -14.10 -0.51
C LYS A 36 12.03 -13.70 0.92
N ASP A 37 12.51 -12.49 1.13
CA ASP A 37 12.84 -11.96 2.46
C ASP A 37 11.55 -11.64 3.27
N ASP A 38 10.51 -11.11 2.61
CA ASP A 38 9.24 -10.78 3.28
C ASP A 38 8.27 -11.97 3.36
N ALA A 39 8.56 -13.08 2.69
CA ALA A 39 7.77 -14.32 2.79
C ALA A 39 8.05 -15.09 4.09
N LEU A 40 9.06 -14.69 4.86
CA LEU A 40 9.55 -15.36 6.07
C LEU A 40 9.39 -14.55 7.35
N ILE A 41 8.89 -13.31 7.29
CA ILE A 41 8.49 -12.58 8.49
C ILE A 41 7.10 -13.09 8.88
N GLN A 42 7.06 -14.16 9.69
CA GLN A 42 5.91 -14.38 10.56
C GLN A 42 5.76 -13.11 11.40
N ASP A 43 4.53 -12.57 11.48
CA ASP A 43 4.13 -11.43 12.32
C ASP A 43 4.27 -11.72 13.85
N ASP A 44 5.25 -12.54 14.24
CA ASP A 44 5.48 -13.03 15.60
C ASP A 44 6.58 -12.25 16.34
N THR A 45 6.98 -11.07 15.85
CA THR A 45 7.67 -10.11 16.72
C THR A 45 6.60 -9.27 17.40
N ASP A 46 6.08 -9.81 18.51
CA ASP A 46 5.77 -9.06 19.73
C ASP A 46 7.06 -8.33 20.18
N ASP A 47 7.55 -7.38 19.38
CA ASP A 47 8.49 -6.39 19.87
C ASP A 47 7.62 -5.32 20.52
N MET A 48 7.43 -5.53 21.83
CA MET A 48 7.12 -4.47 22.77
C MET A 48 8.09 -3.32 22.50
N PHE A 49 7.62 -2.33 21.74
CA PHE A 49 8.25 -1.02 21.71
C PHE A 49 7.95 -0.39 23.07
N ASP A 50 8.78 -0.71 24.04
CA ASP A 50 8.84 -0.04 25.33
C ASP A 50 9.34 1.38 25.03
N GLY A 51 8.39 2.26 24.73
CA GLY A 51 8.63 3.64 24.38
C GLY A 51 9.23 4.36 25.57
N LYS A 52 10.56 4.33 25.69
CA LYS A 52 11.28 5.34 26.44
C LYS A 52 11.13 6.65 25.68
N GLU A 53 10.29 7.53 26.22
CA GLU A 53 10.27 8.95 25.85
C GLU A 53 11.71 9.49 25.90
N GLY A 54 12.29 9.76 24.73
CA GLY A 54 13.65 10.30 24.65
C GLY A 54 14.43 9.98 23.39
N GLU A 55 14.02 9.04 22.54
CA GLU A 55 14.67 8.82 21.25
C GLU A 55 14.09 9.75 20.18
N GLU A 56 14.93 10.67 19.69
CA GLU A 56 14.61 11.48 18.52
C GLU A 56 14.22 10.57 17.33
N PRO A 57 13.20 10.94 16.54
CA PRO A 57 12.74 10.10 15.44
C PRO A 57 13.90 9.80 14.48
N LEU A 58 14.18 8.50 14.29
CA LEU A 58 15.20 7.99 13.37
C LEU A 58 15.22 8.83 12.08
N ASN A 59 16.30 9.61 11.91
CA ASN A 59 16.68 10.43 10.77
C ASN A 59 15.55 10.82 9.79
N LYS A 60 15.04 12.04 9.97
CA LYS A 60 13.89 12.62 9.26
C LYS A 60 13.96 12.59 7.72
N TYR A 61 15.11 12.34 7.11
CA TYR A 61 15.24 12.08 5.66
C TYR A 61 16.45 11.20 5.35
N HIS A 62 16.23 9.91 5.08
CA HIS A 62 17.28 9.02 4.56
C HIS A 62 17.40 9.23 3.04
N PHE A 63 18.56 9.68 2.57
CA PHE A 63 18.84 9.93 1.15
C PHE A 63 19.85 8.93 0.58
N LEU A 64 19.51 8.32 -0.55
CA LEU A 64 20.36 7.40 -1.30
C LEU A 64 20.63 7.90 -2.72
N SER A 65 21.82 7.60 -3.24
CA SER A 65 22.10 7.74 -4.67
C SER A 65 21.45 6.60 -5.45
N PHE A 66 21.28 6.78 -6.77
CA PHE A 66 20.82 5.71 -7.65
C PHE A 66 21.68 4.45 -7.54
N SER A 67 23.01 4.60 -7.47
CA SER A 67 23.93 3.47 -7.30
C SER A 67 23.63 2.68 -6.03
N GLN A 68 23.43 3.35 -4.90
CA GLN A 68 23.08 2.69 -3.63
C GLN A 68 21.72 1.99 -3.68
N LEU A 69 20.73 2.56 -4.38
CA LEU A 69 19.42 1.93 -4.59
C LEU A 69 19.53 0.68 -5.47
N TYR A 70 20.36 0.72 -6.51
CA TYR A 70 20.62 -0.42 -7.39
C TYR A 70 21.46 -1.51 -6.70
N ASP A 71 22.39 -1.14 -5.81
CA ASP A 71 23.15 -2.09 -5.00
C ASP A 71 22.26 -2.96 -4.12
N ILE A 72 21.13 -2.42 -3.62
CA ILE A 72 20.14 -3.21 -2.88
C ILE A 72 19.52 -4.28 -3.80
N CYS A 73 19.17 -3.92 -5.03
CA CYS A 73 18.67 -4.86 -6.03
C CYS A 73 19.71 -5.93 -6.36
N GLU A 74 20.97 -5.55 -6.56
CA GLU A 74 22.06 -6.47 -6.86
C GLU A 74 22.33 -7.45 -5.70
N LYS A 75 22.29 -6.98 -4.45
CA LYS A 75 22.39 -7.87 -3.28
C LYS A 75 21.27 -8.90 -3.26
N TYR A 76 20.03 -8.50 -3.55
CA TYR A 76 18.91 -9.43 -3.66
C TYR A 76 19.13 -10.44 -4.80
N ARG A 77 19.59 -9.98 -5.96
CA ARG A 77 19.90 -10.85 -7.10
C ARG A 77 20.96 -11.90 -6.76
N LEU A 78 22.05 -11.49 -6.14
CA LEU A 78 23.14 -12.39 -5.73
C LEU A 78 22.67 -13.40 -4.68
N LYS A 79 21.93 -12.94 -3.68
CA LYS A 79 21.41 -13.78 -2.59
C LYS A 79 20.48 -14.89 -3.11
N TYR A 80 19.62 -14.58 -4.08
CA TYR A 80 18.60 -15.49 -4.58
C TYR A 80 18.85 -16.06 -5.97
N ASN A 81 20.03 -15.80 -6.52
CA ASN A 81 20.45 -16.22 -7.85
C ASN A 81 19.42 -15.86 -8.94
N ILE A 82 19.02 -14.59 -8.98
CA ILE A 82 18.01 -14.07 -9.91
C ILE A 82 18.63 -13.87 -11.30
N ASP A 83 17.93 -14.33 -12.34
CA ASP A 83 18.36 -14.23 -13.73
C ASP A 83 18.59 -12.77 -14.17
N THR A 84 19.58 -12.53 -15.04
CA THR A 84 19.90 -11.19 -15.53
C THR A 84 18.79 -10.59 -16.41
N ASN A 85 17.96 -11.44 -17.03
CA ASN A 85 16.80 -11.01 -17.82
C ASN A 85 15.58 -10.73 -16.95
N ASP A 86 15.54 -11.20 -15.71
CA ASP A 86 14.47 -10.88 -14.76
C ASP A 86 14.57 -9.41 -14.33
N HIS A 87 13.42 -8.81 -14.02
CA HIS A 87 13.34 -7.42 -13.55
C HIS A 87 13.25 -7.40 -12.02
N VAL A 88 13.95 -6.48 -11.36
CA VAL A 88 13.92 -6.31 -9.89
C VAL A 88 13.57 -4.87 -9.54
N PHE A 89 12.39 -4.67 -8.94
CA PHE A 89 11.91 -3.38 -8.47
C PHE A 89 12.07 -3.26 -6.96
N LEU A 90 12.85 -2.28 -6.52
CA LEU A 90 12.90 -1.84 -5.14
C LEU A 90 11.83 -0.78 -4.87
N LEU A 91 10.90 -1.08 -3.98
CA LEU A 91 10.04 -0.08 -3.34
C LEU A 91 10.81 0.51 -2.15
N SER A 92 11.25 1.76 -2.28
CA SER A 92 12.16 2.38 -1.30
C SER A 92 11.50 3.49 -0.51
N GLY A 93 11.64 3.45 0.82
CA GLY A 93 11.32 4.57 1.71
C GLY A 93 12.37 5.68 1.71
N ALA A 94 13.53 5.46 1.08
CA ALA A 94 14.56 6.47 0.95
C ALA A 94 14.19 7.54 -0.08
N ASN A 95 14.51 8.79 0.23
CA ASN A 95 14.61 9.82 -0.78
C ASN A 95 15.87 9.61 -1.62
N ASN A 96 15.96 10.26 -2.78
CA ASN A 96 17.15 10.21 -3.62
C ASN A 96 17.69 11.60 -3.94
N TYR A 97 19.02 11.70 -4.03
CA TYR A 97 19.72 12.99 -4.26
C TYR A 97 19.31 13.67 -5.58
N GLN A 98 18.89 12.88 -6.57
CA GLN A 98 18.43 13.35 -7.86
C GLN A 98 16.97 13.84 -7.84
N ASN A 99 16.22 13.55 -6.78
CA ASN A 99 14.82 13.93 -6.58
C ASN A 99 13.85 13.31 -7.60
N TRP A 100 14.13 12.10 -8.09
CA TRP A 100 13.26 11.35 -9.02
C TRP A 100 12.23 10.50 -8.28
N PHE A 101 11.03 10.36 -8.84
CA PHE A 101 10.03 9.44 -8.28
C PHE A 101 10.41 7.96 -8.44
N SER A 102 11.12 7.65 -9.52
CA SER A 102 11.51 6.30 -9.92
C SER A 102 12.53 6.39 -11.05
N ASN A 103 13.45 5.43 -11.13
CA ASN A 103 14.42 5.32 -12.21
C ASN A 103 14.79 3.83 -12.44
N MET A 104 15.56 3.57 -13.49
CA MET A 104 16.01 2.25 -13.89
C MET A 104 17.50 2.30 -14.24
N ASP A 105 18.24 1.29 -13.78
CA ASP A 105 19.57 0.99 -14.32
C ASP A 105 19.41 0.46 -15.75
N HIS A 106 19.99 1.10 -16.76
CA HIS A 106 19.84 0.64 -18.15
C HIS A 106 20.75 -0.55 -18.48
N GLU A 107 21.79 -0.79 -17.68
CA GLU A 107 22.73 -1.90 -17.85
C GLU A 107 22.15 -3.21 -17.28
N ARG A 108 21.43 -3.12 -16.16
CA ARG A 108 20.76 -4.25 -15.50
C ARG A 108 19.31 -3.92 -15.27
N ASN A 109 18.38 -4.87 -15.41
CA ASN A 109 16.95 -4.61 -15.21
C ASN A 109 16.58 -4.37 -13.71
N ASN A 110 17.21 -3.38 -13.07
CA ASN A 110 17.00 -2.93 -11.70
C ASN A 110 16.29 -1.59 -11.73
N TYR A 111 15.38 -1.42 -10.79
CA TYR A 111 14.51 -0.27 -10.71
C TYR A 111 14.37 0.13 -9.26
N PHE A 112 14.17 1.41 -9.02
CA PHE A 112 13.59 1.85 -7.77
C PHE A 112 12.32 2.67 -8.01
N VAL A 113 11.42 2.62 -7.04
CA VAL A 113 10.26 3.50 -6.94
C VAL A 113 10.22 4.02 -5.52
N GLN A 114 10.24 5.35 -5.37
CA GLN A 114 10.12 5.99 -4.07
C GLN A 114 8.68 5.84 -3.54
N VAL A 115 8.52 5.49 -2.27
CA VAL A 115 7.18 5.27 -1.65
C VAL A 115 6.70 6.44 -0.79
N THR A 116 7.54 7.43 -0.55
CA THR A 116 7.28 8.58 0.34
C THR A 116 6.87 9.83 -0.43
N GLU A 117 6.23 10.78 0.28
CA GLU A 117 5.90 12.15 -0.17
C GLU A 117 4.81 12.25 -1.26
N TRP A 118 4.14 11.14 -1.61
CA TRP A 118 3.08 11.14 -2.61
C TRP A 118 1.84 11.96 -2.19
N GLU A 119 1.59 12.05 -0.90
CA GLU A 119 0.54 12.86 -0.29
C GLU A 119 0.68 14.36 -0.60
N LEU A 120 1.91 14.84 -0.88
CA LEU A 120 2.16 16.22 -1.27
C LEU A 120 1.59 16.56 -2.66
N PHE A 121 1.32 15.55 -3.49
CA PHE A 121 0.87 15.72 -4.89
C PHE A 121 -0.56 15.22 -5.13
N PHE A 122 -0.98 14.20 -4.39
CA PHE A 122 -2.25 13.51 -4.59
C PHE A 122 -3.24 13.69 -3.43
N GLY A 123 -2.80 14.30 -2.32
CA GLY A 123 -3.57 14.35 -1.08
C GLY A 123 -3.55 13.00 -0.34
N ALA A 124 -4.13 12.98 0.86
CA ALA A 124 -4.12 11.79 1.73
C ALA A 124 -5.09 10.67 1.27
N GLU A 125 -5.94 10.95 0.29
CA GLU A 125 -7.10 10.12 -0.08
C GLU A 125 -6.78 9.11 -1.19
N ILE A 126 -5.71 9.38 -1.94
CA ILE A 126 -5.19 8.47 -2.94
C ILE A 126 -4.22 7.52 -2.26
N GLU A 127 -4.58 6.24 -2.24
CA GLU A 127 -3.71 5.21 -1.70
C GLU A 127 -2.49 5.01 -2.57
N VAL A 128 -1.33 5.06 -1.93
CA VAL A 128 -0.04 5.16 -2.59
C VAL A 128 0.27 3.97 -3.49
N SER A 129 -0.22 2.76 -3.18
CA SER A 129 0.09 1.58 -3.99
C SER A 129 -0.43 1.69 -5.42
N PHE A 130 -1.53 2.41 -5.68
CA PHE A 130 -1.98 2.68 -7.06
C PHE A 130 -0.93 3.46 -7.86
N ILE A 131 -0.31 4.46 -7.22
CA ILE A 131 0.76 5.26 -7.83
C ILE A 131 2.00 4.40 -8.07
N LEU A 132 2.39 3.57 -7.11
CA LEU A 132 3.56 2.70 -7.24
C LEU A 132 3.34 1.63 -8.33
N CYS A 133 2.16 1.03 -8.42
CA CYS A 133 1.78 0.12 -9.49
C CYS A 133 1.88 0.80 -10.87
N TYR A 134 1.42 2.06 -10.98
CA TYR A 134 1.58 2.84 -12.21
C TYR A 134 3.05 3.00 -12.58
N GLN A 135 3.91 3.36 -11.62
CA GLN A 135 5.35 3.54 -11.85
C GLN A 135 6.03 2.26 -12.32
N VAL A 136 5.71 1.11 -11.69
CA VAL A 136 6.23 -0.20 -12.09
C VAL A 136 5.89 -0.47 -13.56
N MET A 137 4.61 -0.36 -13.92
CA MET A 137 4.16 -0.63 -15.29
C MET A 137 4.73 0.36 -16.31
N ALA A 138 4.84 1.63 -15.94
CA ALA A 138 5.47 2.65 -16.78
C ALA A 138 6.93 2.32 -17.09
N TRP A 139 7.71 1.89 -16.10
CA TRP A 139 9.10 1.52 -16.32
C TRP A 139 9.28 0.22 -17.10
N LEU A 140 8.41 -0.77 -16.88
CA LEU A 140 8.41 -1.97 -17.71
C LEU A 140 8.14 -1.63 -19.18
N LEU A 141 7.17 -0.76 -19.46
CA LEU A 141 6.88 -0.31 -20.82
C LEU A 141 8.04 0.52 -21.39
N LYS A 142 8.61 1.46 -20.64
CA LYS A 142 9.81 2.22 -21.09
C LYS A 142 10.96 1.29 -21.45
N ARG A 143 11.24 0.26 -20.65
CA ARG A 143 12.29 -0.72 -20.95
C ARG A 143 12.03 -1.50 -22.23
N LYS A 144 10.76 -1.74 -22.60
CA LYS A 144 10.41 -2.36 -23.88
C LYS A 144 10.57 -1.42 -25.08
N LEU A 145 10.48 -0.11 -24.86
CA LEU A 145 10.53 0.88 -25.94
C LEU A 145 11.94 1.42 -26.19
N PHE A 146 12.73 1.57 -25.13
CA PHE A 146 14.00 2.29 -25.13
C PHE A 146 15.12 1.46 -24.53
N SER A 147 16.27 1.46 -25.22
CA SER A 147 17.43 0.66 -24.83
C SER A 147 18.34 1.38 -23.83
N SER A 148 18.34 2.71 -23.84
CA SER A 148 19.24 3.56 -23.05
C SER A 148 18.51 4.72 -22.38
N GLU A 149 19.13 5.32 -21.36
CA GLU A 149 18.60 6.51 -20.69
C GLU A 149 18.49 7.68 -21.66
N ALA A 150 19.46 7.84 -22.56
CA ALA A 150 19.44 8.87 -23.59
C ALA A 150 18.20 8.76 -24.50
N GLU A 151 17.86 7.54 -24.95
CA GLU A 151 16.65 7.32 -25.74
C GLU A 151 15.37 7.65 -24.96
N VAL A 152 15.32 7.35 -23.66
CA VAL A 152 14.18 7.74 -22.81
C VAL A 152 14.08 9.25 -22.74
N MET A 153 15.20 9.93 -22.48
CA MET A 153 15.27 11.39 -22.32
C MET A 153 14.96 12.14 -23.62
N ASP A 154 15.31 11.60 -24.78
CA ASP A 154 14.94 12.18 -26.08
C ASP A 154 13.43 12.06 -26.37
N ALA A 155 12.76 11.09 -25.76
CA ALA A 155 11.35 10.80 -25.99
C ALA A 155 10.39 11.42 -24.97
N VAL A 156 10.88 12.02 -23.88
CA VAL A 156 10.00 12.61 -22.86
C VAL A 156 9.29 13.87 -23.34
N HIS A 157 8.15 14.19 -22.73
CA HIS A 157 7.47 15.46 -22.93
C HIS A 157 7.91 16.45 -21.86
N THR A 158 8.56 17.53 -22.29
CA THR A 158 8.98 18.63 -21.42
C THR A 158 7.78 19.37 -20.83
N LYS A 159 6.68 19.46 -21.58
CA LYS A 159 5.38 19.95 -21.11
C LYS A 159 4.46 18.77 -20.83
N ALA A 160 3.95 18.68 -19.60
CA ALA A 160 3.02 17.64 -19.20
C ALA A 160 1.70 17.73 -19.99
N ARG A 161 1.21 16.57 -20.43
CA ARG A 161 -0.04 16.40 -21.20
C ARG A 161 -0.84 15.16 -20.81
N GLY A 162 -0.53 14.55 -19.67
CA GLY A 162 -1.18 13.32 -19.17
C GLY A 162 -0.59 12.03 -19.75
N CYS A 163 0.60 12.08 -20.34
CA CYS A 163 1.22 10.91 -20.95
C CYS A 163 2.19 10.21 -19.99
N MET A 164 2.34 8.89 -20.10
CA MET A 164 3.42 8.14 -19.41
C MET A 164 4.82 8.70 -19.68
N MET A 165 5.05 9.34 -20.82
CA MET A 165 6.31 9.99 -21.16
C MET A 165 6.42 11.45 -20.70
N ASP A 166 5.45 11.99 -19.95
CA ASP A 166 5.61 13.31 -19.33
C ASP A 166 6.82 13.30 -18.38
N PHE A 167 7.74 14.25 -18.57
CA PHE A 167 8.98 14.33 -17.78
C PHE A 167 8.70 14.79 -16.34
N CYS A 168 7.67 15.63 -16.16
CA CYS A 168 7.27 16.20 -14.87
C CYS A 168 8.43 16.95 -14.18
N GLN A 169 9.13 17.83 -14.92
CA GLN A 169 10.19 18.69 -14.37
C GLN A 169 9.68 19.50 -13.17
N ASN A 170 8.44 20.00 -13.27
CA ASN A 170 7.68 20.41 -12.09
C ASN A 170 7.06 19.15 -11.49
N LYS A 171 7.47 18.78 -10.27
CA LYS A 171 6.97 17.57 -9.60
C LYS A 171 5.45 17.49 -9.52
N ARG A 172 4.72 18.62 -9.46
CA ARG A 172 3.25 18.64 -9.44
C ARG A 172 2.60 18.11 -10.72
N ASP A 173 3.31 18.11 -11.84
CA ASP A 173 2.81 17.58 -13.10
C ASP A 173 2.57 16.06 -13.04
N ILE A 174 3.17 15.37 -12.06
CA ILE A 174 2.96 13.94 -11.84
C ILE A 174 1.48 13.60 -11.62
N THR A 175 0.73 14.54 -11.04
CA THR A 175 -0.71 14.39 -10.79
C THR A 175 -1.48 14.23 -12.10
N LEU A 176 -1.17 15.04 -13.12
CA LEU A 176 -1.81 14.92 -14.43
C LEU A 176 -1.44 13.59 -15.11
N LYS A 177 -0.16 13.22 -15.07
CA LYS A 177 0.38 11.97 -15.64
C LYS A 177 -0.31 10.73 -15.06
N ILE A 178 -0.43 10.63 -13.74
CA ILE A 178 -1.01 9.46 -13.07
C ILE A 178 -2.53 9.47 -13.13
N ARG A 179 -3.20 10.63 -12.99
CA ARG A 179 -4.67 10.69 -13.15
C ARG A 179 -5.12 10.33 -14.55
N THR A 180 -4.32 10.66 -15.56
CA THR A 180 -4.61 10.27 -16.93
C THR A 180 -4.25 8.82 -17.18
N ALA A 181 -3.16 8.32 -16.58
CA ALA A 181 -2.69 6.93 -16.71
C ALA A 181 -2.70 6.40 -18.16
N ASP A 182 -2.29 7.22 -19.12
CA ASP A 182 -2.47 6.93 -20.55
C ASP A 182 -1.24 7.31 -21.38
N LEU A 183 -1.34 7.09 -22.69
CA LEU A 183 -0.37 7.49 -23.69
C LEU A 183 -1.00 8.43 -24.71
N CYS A 184 -0.27 9.48 -25.03
CA CYS A 184 -0.63 10.35 -26.15
C CYS A 184 -0.46 9.65 -27.51
N PRO A 185 -1.02 10.21 -28.60
CA PRO A 185 -0.85 9.68 -29.95
C PRO A 185 0.61 9.50 -30.39
N ASP A 186 1.51 10.41 -29.99
CA ASP A 186 2.93 10.33 -30.37
C ASP A 186 3.60 9.10 -29.74
N CYS A 187 3.36 8.85 -28.46
CA CYS A 187 3.90 7.68 -27.78
C CYS A 187 3.25 6.38 -28.24
N LEU A 188 1.97 6.39 -28.62
CA LEU A 188 1.34 5.25 -29.28
C LEU A 188 1.98 4.96 -30.64
N ASN A 189 2.40 5.99 -31.39
CA ASN A 189 3.14 5.80 -32.63
C ASN A 189 4.54 5.21 -32.39
N ILE A 190 5.23 5.61 -31.31
CA ILE A 190 6.47 4.95 -30.89
C ILE A 190 6.21 3.47 -30.61
N ILE A 191 5.16 3.14 -29.85
CA ILE A 191 4.80 1.73 -29.60
C ILE A 191 4.54 0.99 -30.89
N LYS A 192 3.78 1.55 -31.85
CA LYS A 192 3.54 0.91 -33.15
C LYS A 192 4.80 0.67 -33.97
N SER A 193 5.81 1.55 -33.82
CA SER A 193 7.10 1.39 -34.49
C SER A 193 8.01 0.33 -33.84
N LYS A 194 7.64 -0.13 -32.64
CA LYS A 194 8.35 -1.16 -31.87
C LYS A 194 7.51 -2.44 -31.90
N ASP A 195 8.14 -3.60 -32.03
CA ASP A 195 7.43 -4.89 -32.03
C ASP A 195 7.09 -5.33 -30.59
N VAL A 196 6.30 -4.51 -29.87
CA VAL A 196 5.91 -4.80 -28.49
C VAL A 196 4.76 -5.80 -28.48
N PRO A 197 4.87 -6.94 -27.77
CA PRO A 197 3.81 -7.95 -27.74
C PRO A 197 2.47 -7.41 -27.26
N LEU A 198 1.39 -7.72 -27.99
CA LEU A 198 0.03 -7.23 -27.67
C LEU A 198 -0.45 -7.69 -26.29
N ASN A 199 -0.12 -8.90 -25.87
CA ASN A 199 -0.46 -9.42 -24.55
C ASN A 199 0.23 -8.66 -23.40
N PHE A 200 1.45 -8.16 -23.63
CA PHE A 200 2.13 -7.24 -22.71
C PHE A 200 1.39 -5.90 -22.64
N LEU A 201 1.10 -5.29 -23.80
CA LEU A 201 0.40 -4.01 -23.88
C LEU A 201 -0.99 -4.07 -23.23
N ASN A 202 -1.74 -5.14 -23.49
CA ASN A 202 -3.06 -5.36 -22.90
C ASN A 202 -2.98 -5.43 -21.36
N GLN A 203 -1.97 -6.11 -20.80
CA GLN A 203 -1.78 -6.15 -19.35
C GLN A 203 -1.44 -4.76 -18.79
N VAL A 204 -0.57 -4.01 -19.46
CA VAL A 204 -0.22 -2.62 -19.07
C VAL A 204 -1.45 -1.73 -19.06
N PHE A 205 -2.21 -1.69 -20.16
CA PHE A 205 -3.37 -0.82 -20.29
C PHE A 205 -4.52 -1.22 -19.38
N SER A 206 -4.75 -2.52 -19.17
CA SER A 206 -5.79 -2.98 -18.25
C SER A 206 -5.50 -2.53 -16.81
N LEU A 207 -4.24 -2.64 -16.38
CA LEU A 207 -3.82 -2.21 -15.05
C LEU A 207 -3.92 -0.68 -14.89
N TRP A 208 -3.49 0.08 -15.90
CA TRP A 208 -3.63 1.54 -15.87
C TRP A 208 -5.09 2.02 -15.89
N GLU A 209 -5.97 1.34 -16.63
CA GLU A 209 -7.40 1.61 -16.59
C GLU A 209 -7.98 1.38 -15.19
N GLU A 210 -7.58 0.29 -14.52
CA GLU A 210 -7.97 0.01 -13.15
C GLU A 210 -7.47 1.09 -12.18
N ILE A 211 -6.20 1.49 -12.28
CA ILE A 211 -5.63 2.60 -11.48
C ILE A 211 -6.43 3.88 -11.70
N ARG A 212 -6.68 4.27 -12.95
CA ARG A 212 -7.43 5.47 -13.30
C ARG A 212 -8.82 5.47 -12.67
N LYS A 213 -9.55 4.37 -12.83
CA LYS A 213 -10.90 4.22 -12.27
C LYS A 213 -10.88 4.36 -10.76
N ASN A 214 -9.90 3.77 -10.08
CA ASN A 214 -9.80 3.81 -8.63
C ASN A 214 -9.45 5.20 -8.09
N ILE A 215 -8.53 5.92 -8.75
CA ILE A 215 -8.20 7.30 -8.37
C ILE A 215 -9.43 8.20 -8.53
N ILE A 216 -10.08 8.17 -9.71
CA ILE A 216 -11.28 9.00 -9.98
C ILE A 216 -12.43 8.62 -9.04
N PHE A 217 -12.62 7.33 -8.81
CA PHE A 217 -13.70 6.85 -7.95
C PHE A 217 -13.52 7.37 -6.52
N ARG A 218 -12.31 7.29 -5.96
CA ARG A 218 -12.04 7.73 -4.57
C ARG A 218 -12.27 9.21 -4.38
N GLU A 219 -11.74 10.03 -5.29
CA GLU A 219 -11.97 11.49 -5.27
C GLU A 219 -13.47 11.81 -5.29
N ARG A 220 -14.26 11.05 -6.07
CA ARG A 220 -15.73 11.22 -6.09
C ARG A 220 -16.41 10.67 -4.84
N ALA A 221 -15.98 9.54 -4.31
CA ALA A 221 -16.55 8.95 -3.10
C ALA A 221 -16.35 9.85 -1.89
N GLU A 222 -15.16 10.45 -1.78
CA GLU A 222 -14.82 11.48 -0.83
C GLU A 222 -15.71 12.71 -1.01
N PHE A 223 -15.75 13.28 -2.23
CA PHE A 223 -16.57 14.46 -2.53
C PHE A 223 -18.06 14.25 -2.23
N LEU A 224 -18.58 13.06 -2.53
CA LEU A 224 -19.97 12.69 -2.28
C LEU A 224 -20.22 12.21 -0.85
N ASN A 225 -19.19 12.14 -0.01
CA ASN A 225 -19.22 11.58 1.34
C ASN A 225 -19.95 10.23 1.42
N ARG A 226 -19.70 9.36 0.43
CA ARG A 226 -20.39 8.06 0.32
C ARG A 226 -19.70 7.03 1.20
N THR A 227 -20.41 6.57 2.23
CA THR A 227 -20.05 5.35 2.95
C THR A 227 -20.18 4.14 2.03
N GLY A 228 -19.08 3.44 1.80
CA GLY A 228 -18.99 2.21 1.03
C GLY A 228 -19.12 0.99 1.93
N ARG A 229 -19.29 -0.17 1.31
CA ARG A 229 -19.37 -1.45 2.03
C ARG A 229 -18.01 -1.83 2.59
N MET A 230 -18.03 -2.50 3.74
CA MET A 230 -16.89 -3.15 4.36
C MET A 230 -17.21 -4.63 4.58
N ILE A 231 -16.32 -5.49 4.11
CA ILE A 231 -16.40 -6.93 4.32
C ILE A 231 -15.29 -7.34 5.30
N ILE A 232 -15.67 -7.88 6.44
CA ILE A 232 -14.75 -8.35 7.47
C ILE A 232 -14.52 -9.84 7.25
N ASN A 233 -13.27 -10.26 7.09
CA ASN A 233 -12.86 -11.65 6.98
C ASN A 233 -11.95 -12.01 8.17
N PRO A 234 -12.51 -12.50 9.29
CA PRO A 234 -11.72 -12.84 10.47
C PRO A 234 -10.66 -13.93 10.21
N PRO A 235 -10.96 -15.05 9.50
CA PRO A 235 -9.95 -16.08 9.23
C PRO A 235 -8.74 -15.57 8.44
N LYS A 236 -8.97 -14.68 7.47
CA LYS A 236 -7.89 -14.04 6.70
C LYS A 236 -7.34 -12.77 7.35
N LYS A 237 -7.92 -12.33 8.47
CA LYS A 237 -7.57 -11.12 9.22
C LYS A 237 -7.59 -9.87 8.33
N THR A 238 -8.58 -9.78 7.44
CA THR A 238 -8.68 -8.68 6.47
C THR A 238 -10.00 -7.92 6.56
N LEU A 239 -9.93 -6.61 6.39
CA LEU A 239 -11.06 -5.74 6.07
C LEU A 239 -10.98 -5.42 4.57
N PHE A 240 -12.04 -5.70 3.83
CA PHE A 240 -12.11 -5.51 2.39
C PHE A 240 -13.13 -4.45 2.02
N PHE A 241 -12.72 -3.49 1.19
CA PHE A 241 -13.53 -2.35 0.78
C PHE A 241 -13.75 -2.38 -0.74
N PRO A 242 -14.75 -3.14 -1.23
CA PRO A 242 -14.97 -3.30 -2.66
C PRO A 242 -15.30 -1.97 -3.34
N ASP A 243 -16.05 -1.14 -2.65
CA ASP A 243 -16.48 0.15 -3.18
C ASP A 243 -15.35 1.17 -3.17
N TYR A 244 -14.13 0.89 -2.71
CA TYR A 244 -13.02 1.85 -2.72
C TYR A 244 -11.83 1.38 -3.57
N GLY A 245 -12.10 0.49 -4.51
CA GLY A 245 -11.08 -0.09 -5.38
C GLY A 245 -10.44 -1.33 -4.81
N ASP A 246 -11.28 -2.20 -4.24
CA ASP A 246 -10.88 -3.52 -3.75
C ASP A 246 -9.72 -3.46 -2.73
N ILE A 247 -9.75 -2.45 -1.86
CA ILE A 247 -8.71 -2.24 -0.84
C ILE A 247 -8.81 -3.36 0.18
N VAL A 248 -7.65 -3.86 0.59
CA VAL A 248 -7.53 -4.85 1.66
C VAL A 248 -6.69 -4.24 2.78
N VAL A 249 -7.30 -4.03 3.94
CA VAL A 249 -6.60 -3.65 5.16
C VAL A 249 -6.38 -4.90 5.99
N ARG A 250 -5.11 -5.24 6.26
CA ARG A 250 -4.74 -6.41 7.06
C ARG A 250 -4.54 -6.02 8.51
N LEU A 251 -5.21 -6.75 9.40
CA LEU A 251 -5.11 -6.58 10.85
C LEU A 251 -4.38 -7.77 11.45
N GLN A 252 -3.66 -7.52 12.54
CA GLN A 252 -3.11 -8.59 13.37
C GLN A 252 -4.22 -9.31 14.13
N PRO A 253 -3.99 -10.54 14.65
CA PRO A 253 -5.01 -11.28 15.38
C PRO A 253 -5.70 -10.48 16.50
N LYS A 254 -4.92 -9.81 17.35
CA LYS A 254 -5.44 -8.96 18.44
C LYS A 254 -6.20 -7.74 17.90
N GLU A 255 -5.67 -7.10 16.86
CA GLU A 255 -6.32 -5.97 16.20
C GLU A 255 -7.66 -6.37 15.57
N MET A 256 -7.75 -7.53 14.90
CA MET A 256 -8.97 -8.03 14.29
C MET A 256 -10.01 -8.38 15.35
N ALA A 257 -9.63 -9.08 16.43
CA ALA A 257 -10.53 -9.39 17.54
C ALA A 257 -11.07 -8.11 18.19
N PHE A 258 -10.19 -7.14 18.45
CA PHE A 258 -10.53 -5.85 19.02
C PHE A 258 -11.45 -5.04 18.08
N TYR A 259 -11.17 -5.03 16.79
CA TYR A 259 -12.03 -4.37 15.81
C TYR A 259 -13.42 -5.02 15.71
N GLN A 260 -13.49 -6.36 15.72
CA GLN A 260 -14.76 -7.09 15.75
C GLN A 260 -15.60 -6.76 16.98
N LEU A 261 -14.96 -6.60 18.15
CA LEU A 261 -15.63 -6.17 19.38
C LEU A 261 -16.32 -4.81 19.21
N PHE A 262 -15.64 -3.80 18.66
CA PHE A 262 -16.27 -2.50 18.40
C PHE A 262 -17.31 -2.54 17.27
N ILE A 263 -17.19 -3.47 16.32
CA ILE A 263 -18.22 -3.69 15.30
C ILE A 263 -19.47 -4.33 15.92
N SER A 264 -19.34 -5.26 16.85
CA SER A 264 -20.47 -5.90 17.53
C SER A 264 -21.19 -4.99 18.52
N GLU A 265 -20.60 -3.85 18.91
CA GLU A 265 -21.17 -2.89 19.86
C GLU A 265 -21.51 -1.54 19.18
N PRO A 266 -22.71 -1.37 18.58
CA PRO A 266 -23.08 -0.14 17.87
C PRO A 266 -23.08 1.13 18.73
N ASN A 267 -23.37 0.99 20.02
CA ASN A 267 -23.36 2.10 20.98
C ASN A 267 -21.94 2.48 21.44
N GLY A 268 -20.93 1.70 21.05
CA GLY A 268 -19.56 1.87 21.47
C GLY A 268 -19.26 1.28 22.84
N ILE A 269 -17.98 1.33 23.21
CA ILE A 269 -17.46 0.80 24.47
C ILE A 269 -16.62 1.89 25.14
N ASN A 270 -16.78 2.07 26.45
CA ASN A 270 -15.88 2.93 27.21
C ASN A 270 -14.57 2.16 27.46
N MET A 271 -13.42 2.80 27.24
CA MET A 271 -12.13 2.13 27.45
C MET A 271 -11.96 1.57 28.87
N ASN A 272 -12.51 2.26 29.87
CA ASN A 272 -12.45 1.81 31.26
C ASN A 272 -13.37 0.63 31.57
N SER A 273 -14.32 0.30 30.68
CA SER A 273 -15.24 -0.83 30.81
C SER A 273 -14.91 -1.98 29.87
N LEU A 274 -13.72 -1.99 29.24
CA LEU A 274 -13.31 -3.08 28.35
C LEU A 274 -13.29 -4.45 29.03
N ILE A 275 -13.00 -4.48 30.35
CA ILE A 275 -12.99 -5.71 31.15
C ILE A 275 -14.34 -6.42 31.15
N ASP A 276 -15.45 -5.66 31.06
CA ASP A 276 -16.81 -6.22 31.00
C ASP A 276 -17.06 -7.00 29.70
N HIS A 277 -16.23 -6.76 28.67
CA HIS A 277 -16.28 -7.43 27.37
C HIS A 277 -15.18 -8.49 27.19
N ALA A 278 -14.42 -8.82 28.24
CA ALA A 278 -13.26 -9.71 28.16
C ALA A 278 -13.58 -11.08 27.53
N MET A 279 -14.70 -11.70 27.92
CA MET A 279 -15.11 -13.00 27.34
C MET A 279 -15.41 -12.90 25.85
N THR A 280 -16.08 -11.82 25.42
CA THR A 280 -16.43 -11.63 23.99
C THR A 280 -15.17 -11.39 23.15
N LEU A 281 -14.23 -10.59 23.67
CA LEU A 281 -12.94 -10.37 23.02
C LEU A 281 -12.14 -11.67 22.88
N LYS A 282 -12.10 -12.48 23.94
CA LYS A 282 -11.46 -13.79 23.95
C LYS A 282 -12.08 -14.71 22.89
N ASP A 283 -13.41 -14.77 22.82
CA ASP A 283 -14.11 -15.61 21.85
C ASP A 283 -13.81 -15.21 20.41
N PHE A 284 -13.73 -13.90 20.10
CA PHE A 284 -13.30 -13.45 18.78
C PHE A 284 -11.85 -13.83 18.50
N TYR A 285 -10.95 -13.62 19.45
CA TYR A 285 -9.54 -13.99 19.30
C TYR A 285 -9.36 -15.50 19.06
N PHE A 286 -10.08 -16.32 19.82
CA PHE A 286 -10.11 -17.77 19.65
C PHE A 286 -10.60 -18.16 18.26
N LYS A 287 -11.68 -17.57 17.76
CA LYS A 287 -12.19 -17.85 16.40
C LYS A 287 -11.20 -17.49 15.28
N ILE A 288 -10.37 -16.46 15.49
CA ILE A 288 -9.36 -16.03 14.51
C ILE A 288 -8.12 -16.93 14.53
N THR A 289 -7.70 -17.38 15.71
CA THR A 289 -6.37 -18.02 15.91
C THR A 289 -6.41 -19.49 16.27
N GLY A 290 -7.54 -19.98 16.78
CA GLY A 290 -7.67 -21.27 17.46
C GLY A 290 -7.05 -21.30 18.87
N ASN A 291 -6.53 -20.18 19.38
CA ASN A 291 -5.89 -20.10 20.69
C ASN A 291 -6.89 -19.67 21.77
N ASP A 292 -7.12 -20.55 22.76
CA ASP A 292 -8.08 -20.34 23.86
C ASP A 292 -7.41 -19.81 25.15
N ASP A 293 -6.12 -19.43 25.08
CA ASP A 293 -5.40 -18.85 26.21
C ASP A 293 -5.91 -17.43 26.51
N ILE A 294 -6.49 -17.26 27.70
CA ILE A 294 -6.98 -15.98 28.21
C ILE A 294 -5.85 -14.96 28.29
N ALA A 295 -4.64 -15.40 28.67
CA ALA A 295 -3.47 -14.53 28.81
C ALA A 295 -3.09 -13.83 27.49
N ALA A 296 -3.47 -14.39 26.34
CA ALA A 296 -3.21 -13.79 25.04
C ALA A 296 -3.96 -12.47 24.83
N THR A 297 -5.08 -12.25 25.53
CA THR A 297 -5.92 -11.05 25.39
C THR A 297 -6.05 -10.24 26.68
N SER A 298 -5.58 -10.75 27.82
CA SER A 298 -5.80 -10.12 29.12
C SER A 298 -5.20 -8.72 29.24
N ASN A 299 -4.06 -8.49 28.59
CA ASN A 299 -3.40 -7.19 28.56
C ASN A 299 -4.20 -6.12 27.79
N ILE A 300 -5.16 -6.52 26.94
CA ILE A 300 -5.98 -5.57 26.17
C ILE A 300 -6.96 -4.81 27.08
N TYR A 301 -7.48 -5.45 28.13
CA TYR A 301 -8.46 -4.86 29.04
C TYR A 301 -7.90 -4.57 30.44
N ASP A 302 -6.57 -4.68 30.62
CA ASP A 302 -5.91 -4.23 31.83
C ASP A 302 -5.82 -2.69 31.85
N ILE A 303 -6.39 -2.08 32.89
CA ILE A 303 -6.42 -0.61 33.06
C ILE A 303 -5.03 0.00 33.29
N HIS A 304 -4.05 -0.81 33.69
CA HIS A 304 -2.67 -0.37 33.90
C HIS A 304 -1.81 -0.52 32.65
N ASP A 305 -2.33 -1.17 31.61
CA ASP A 305 -1.66 -1.35 30.33
C ASP A 305 -2.22 -0.36 29.29
N ASN A 306 -1.40 0.02 28.32
CA ASN A 306 -1.77 0.91 27.22
C ASN A 306 -2.12 0.14 25.92
N VAL A 307 -2.09 -1.19 25.94
CA VAL A 307 -2.31 -2.06 24.77
C VAL A 307 -3.60 -1.74 24.01
N ALA A 308 -4.75 -1.52 24.66
CA ALA A 308 -5.99 -1.14 23.95
C ALA A 308 -5.85 0.18 23.18
N SER A 309 -5.21 1.18 23.79
CA SER A 309 -4.97 2.47 23.15
C SER A 309 -4.01 2.34 21.96
N GLN A 310 -3.00 1.46 22.07
CA GLN A 310 -2.08 1.14 20.99
C GLN A 310 -2.79 0.41 19.84
N LEU A 311 -3.57 -0.64 20.13
CA LEU A 311 -4.35 -1.38 19.14
C LEU A 311 -5.28 -0.46 18.36
N LEU A 312 -6.04 0.39 19.07
CA LEU A 312 -6.89 1.39 18.44
C LEU A 312 -6.09 2.33 17.52
N SER A 313 -4.96 2.85 18.01
CA SER A 313 -4.08 3.72 17.22
C SER A 313 -3.58 3.02 15.95
N ASN A 314 -3.14 1.78 16.07
CA ASN A 314 -2.60 0.99 14.97
C ASN A 314 -3.66 0.65 13.93
N ILE A 315 -4.85 0.22 14.36
CA ILE A 315 -6.00 -0.03 13.48
C ILE A 315 -6.36 1.25 12.73
N ASN A 316 -6.52 2.37 13.44
CA ASN A 316 -6.90 3.63 12.82
C ASN A 316 -5.83 4.11 11.84
N LYS A 317 -4.54 3.99 12.16
CA LYS A 317 -3.43 4.29 11.24
C LYS A 317 -3.50 3.42 9.98
N LYS A 318 -3.77 2.12 10.12
CA LYS A 318 -3.91 1.20 8.97
C LYS A 318 -5.09 1.58 8.09
N LEU A 319 -6.25 1.90 8.67
CA LEU A 319 -7.43 2.34 7.93
C LEU A 319 -7.16 3.68 7.20
N VAL A 320 -6.65 4.68 7.90
CA VAL A 320 -6.35 6.01 7.32
C VAL A 320 -5.30 5.89 6.23
N GLY A 321 -4.23 5.12 6.43
CA GLY A 321 -3.18 4.94 5.43
C GLY A 321 -3.64 4.24 4.14
N ASN A 322 -4.75 3.50 4.19
CA ASN A 322 -5.29 2.76 3.04
C ASN A 322 -6.48 3.46 2.37
N LEU A 323 -7.34 4.10 3.18
CA LEU A 323 -8.59 4.71 2.73
C LEU A 323 -8.46 6.22 2.54
N GLY A 324 -7.53 6.88 3.21
CA GLY A 324 -7.52 8.33 3.39
C GLY A 324 -8.32 8.78 4.60
N GLY A 325 -8.07 10.00 5.08
CA GLY A 325 -8.65 10.49 6.34
C GLY A 325 -10.16 10.64 6.28
N THR A 326 -10.68 11.14 5.16
CA THR A 326 -12.10 11.41 4.98
C THR A 326 -12.89 10.11 4.87
N LEU A 327 -12.48 9.20 3.98
CA LEU A 327 -13.16 7.91 3.83
C LEU A 327 -13.01 7.05 5.10
N ALA A 328 -11.83 7.01 5.71
CA ALA A 328 -11.59 6.22 6.92
C ALA A 328 -12.46 6.64 8.11
N SER A 329 -12.91 7.90 8.17
CA SER A 329 -13.67 8.45 9.30
C SER A 329 -14.92 7.63 9.69
N CYS A 330 -15.52 6.91 8.74
CA CYS A 330 -16.67 6.03 8.98
C CYS A 330 -16.29 4.67 9.59
N TYR A 331 -15.03 4.23 9.40
CA TYR A 331 -14.55 2.89 9.71
C TYR A 331 -13.58 2.82 10.88
N ILE A 332 -12.99 3.95 11.27
CA ILE A 332 -12.11 4.03 12.44
C ILE A 332 -12.90 3.80 13.74
N ILE A 333 -12.19 3.36 14.77
CA ILE A 333 -12.70 3.41 16.13
C ILE A 333 -12.52 4.86 16.61
N GLU A 334 -13.62 5.60 16.64
CA GLU A 334 -13.62 7.01 17.02
C GLU A 334 -13.24 7.18 18.49
N ARG A 335 -12.30 8.10 18.76
CA ARG A 335 -11.94 8.50 20.12
C ARG A 335 -12.86 9.63 20.56
N THR A 336 -13.65 9.37 21.59
CA THR A 336 -14.53 10.36 22.19
C THR A 336 -14.17 10.55 23.67
N TYR A 337 -14.06 11.81 24.10
CA TYR A 337 -13.73 12.13 25.49
C TYR A 337 -14.93 11.89 26.38
N ASN A 338 -14.78 11.06 27.43
CA ASN A 338 -15.85 10.67 28.37
C ASN A 338 -17.09 10.02 27.74
N GLU A 339 -17.03 9.63 26.47
CA GLU A 339 -18.10 8.90 25.78
C GLU A 339 -17.58 7.57 25.23
N PRO A 340 -18.46 6.58 24.99
CA PRO A 340 -18.07 5.31 24.39
C PRO A 340 -17.43 5.48 23.02
N HIS A 341 -16.28 4.85 22.83
CA HIS A 341 -15.58 4.81 21.55
C HIS A 341 -16.37 3.91 20.61
N LYS A 342 -16.57 4.30 19.35
CA LYS A 342 -17.44 3.56 18.44
C LYS A 342 -16.97 3.63 17.00
N ILE A 343 -17.42 2.67 16.20
CA ILE A 343 -17.26 2.69 14.75
C ILE A 343 -18.57 3.15 14.12
N ARG A 344 -18.53 4.27 13.38
CA ARG A 344 -19.71 5.01 12.91
C ARG A 344 -20.48 4.33 11.78
N ILE A 345 -19.88 3.43 11.02
CA ILE A 345 -20.52 2.78 9.87
C ILE A 345 -21.86 2.12 10.25
N ASN A 346 -22.90 2.38 9.47
CA ASN A 346 -24.15 1.63 9.57
C ASN A 346 -23.90 0.16 9.22
N ARG A 347 -24.33 -0.76 10.09
CA ARG A 347 -24.08 -2.21 9.98
C ARG A 347 -24.71 -2.85 8.74
N GLU A 348 -25.68 -2.20 8.09
CA GLU A 348 -26.20 -2.62 6.78
C GLU A 348 -25.13 -2.62 5.68
N TYR A 349 -24.06 -1.82 5.85
CA TYR A 349 -22.91 -1.79 4.95
C TYR A 349 -21.77 -2.72 5.39
N VAL A 350 -21.96 -3.49 6.46
CA VAL A 350 -20.94 -4.40 6.99
C VAL A 350 -21.35 -5.84 6.76
N THR A 351 -20.50 -6.58 6.03
CA THR A 351 -20.66 -8.03 5.85
C THR A 351 -19.57 -8.75 6.65
N LEU A 352 -19.96 -9.58 7.61
CA LEU A 352 -19.02 -10.47 8.31
C LEU A 352 -19.00 -11.83 7.59
N LEU A 353 -17.83 -12.22 7.08
CA LEU A 353 -17.63 -13.56 6.54
C LEU A 353 -17.45 -14.58 7.69
N PRO A 354 -17.90 -15.82 7.49
CA PRO A 354 -17.85 -16.86 8.51
C PRO A 354 -16.42 -17.25 8.91
#